data_AF-A0A8S9E3H7-F1
#
_entry.id   AF-A0A8S9E3H7-F1
#
_cell.length_a   1.000
_cell.length_b   1.000
_cell.length_c   1.000
_cell.angle_alpha   90.00
_cell.angle_beta   90.00
_cell.angle_gamma   90.00
#
_symmetry.space_group_name_H-M   'P 1'
#
loop_
_entity.id
_entity.type
_entity.pdbx_description
1 polymer ?
#
loop_
_entity_poly.entity_id
_entity_poly.type
_entity_poly.pdbx_seq_one_letter_code
_entity_poly.pdbx_strand_id
1 'polypeptide(L)'
;MAQQIRPVIGSWYKTLEADVFEIVAIDDDDGTIEIQYASGDVEELDIEDWNERVAGPGEPAEDWSAGFDLDSGVEDYSDIDISVRSEDW
;
A
#
# COMPACT_ATOMS: atom_id res chain seq x y z
N MET A 1 -3.01 -21.55 0.99
CA MET A 1 -2.37 -20.73 2.02
C MET A 1 -2.55 -19.30 1.55
N ALA A 2 -3.29 -18.47 2.29
CA ALA A 2 -3.41 -17.06 1.94
C ALA A 2 -2.02 -16.44 2.10
N GLN A 3 -1.46 -15.94 1.01
CA GLN A 3 -0.20 -15.21 1.06
C GLN A 3 -0.57 -13.88 1.72
N GLN A 4 -0.13 -13.65 2.96
CA GLN A 4 -0.40 -12.39 3.64
C GLN A 4 0.44 -11.30 2.99
N ILE A 5 -0.10 -10.74 1.91
CA ILE A 5 0.51 -9.66 1.16
C ILE A 5 0.19 -8.38 1.93
N ARG A 6 1.22 -7.76 2.49
CA ARG A 6 1.06 -6.46 3.16
C ARG A 6 0.90 -5.39 2.09
N PRO A 7 -0.18 -4.59 2.11
CA PRO A 7 -0.31 -3.43 1.25
C PRO A 7 0.80 -2.43 1.59
N VAL A 8 1.40 -1.83 0.57
CA VAL A 8 2.45 -0.82 0.71
C VAL A 8 2.08 0.35 -0.18
N ILE A 9 1.98 1.54 0.42
CA ILE A 9 1.67 2.78 -0.30
C ILE A 9 2.75 3.04 -1.37
N GLY A 10 2.33 3.42 -2.57
CA GLY A 10 3.18 3.62 -3.75
C GLY A 10 3.62 2.33 -4.44
N SER A 11 3.17 1.16 -3.97
CA SER A 11 3.44 -0.11 -4.65
C SER A 11 2.26 -0.56 -5.52
N TRP A 12 2.60 -1.26 -6.60
CA TRP A 12 1.64 -1.79 -7.56
C TRP A 12 1.30 -3.25 -7.26
N TYR A 13 0.01 -3.55 -7.36
CA TYR A 13 -0.55 -4.88 -7.11
C TYR A 13 -1.45 -5.27 -8.26
N LYS A 14 -1.72 -6.58 -8.35
CA LYS A 14 -2.64 -7.14 -9.34
C LYS A 14 -3.78 -7.90 -8.70
N THR A 15 -4.97 -7.75 -9.27
CA THR A 15 -6.14 -8.53 -8.86
C THR A 15 -6.10 -9.94 -9.45
N LEU A 16 -6.96 -10.82 -8.95
CA LEU A 16 -7.24 -12.12 -9.58
C LEU A 16 -7.79 -12.00 -11.01
N GLU A 17 -8.37 -10.84 -11.34
CA GLU A 17 -8.92 -10.52 -12.66
C GLU A 17 -7.85 -9.99 -13.64
N ALA A 18 -6.58 -9.97 -13.21
CA ALA A 18 -5.43 -9.43 -13.95
C ALA A 18 -5.49 -7.91 -14.19
N ASP A 19 -6.24 -7.19 -13.37
CA ASP A 19 -6.22 -5.73 -13.30
C ASP A 19 -5.05 -5.26 -12.43
N VAL A 20 -4.52 -4.05 -12.68
CA VAL A 20 -3.38 -3.47 -11.97
C VAL A 20 -3.72 -2.13 -11.35
N PHE A 21 -3.33 -1.96 -10.09
CA PHE A 21 -3.63 -0.78 -9.29
C PHE A 21 -2.47 -0.47 -8.34
N GLU A 22 -2.36 0.79 -7.96
CA GLU A 22 -1.40 1.32 -6.99
C GLU A 22 -2.09 1.55 -5.64
N ILE A 23 -1.40 1.31 -4.54
CA ILE A 23 -1.91 1.72 -3.22
C ILE A 23 -1.58 3.18 -2.99
N VAL A 24 -2.59 4.02 -2.82
CA VAL A 24 -2.39 5.47 -2.60
C VAL A 24 -2.54 5.85 -1.13
N ALA A 25 -3.31 5.09 -0.35
CA ALA A 25 -3.42 5.27 1.10
C ALA A 25 -3.75 3.95 1.82
N ILE A 26 -3.39 3.88 3.10
CA ILE A 26 -3.76 2.79 4.01
C ILE A 26 -4.15 3.43 5.34
N ASP A 27 -5.33 3.09 5.85
CA ASP A 27 -5.79 3.49 7.17
C ASP A 27 -5.83 2.26 8.09
N ASP A 28 -4.91 2.20 9.04
CA ASP A 28 -4.80 1.10 10.00
C ASP A 28 -5.84 1.19 11.14
N ASP A 29 -6.39 2.39 11.40
CA ASP A 29 -7.40 2.61 12.44
C ASP A 29 -8.76 2.07 11.99
N ASP A 30 -9.14 2.35 10.75
CA ASP A 30 -10.38 1.91 10.11
C ASP A 30 -10.23 0.55 9.41
N GLY A 31 -9.01 0.17 9.03
CA GLY A 31 -8.73 -1.09 8.32
C GLY A 31 -9.08 -1.03 6.84
N THR A 32 -8.89 0.13 6.22
CA THR A 32 -9.21 0.40 4.82
C THR A 32 -7.96 0.72 4.01
N ILE A 33 -7.98 0.35 2.74
CA ILE A 33 -6.88 0.50 1.78
C ILE A 33 -7.43 1.22 0.57
N GLU A 34 -6.88 2.39 0.26
CA GLU A 34 -7.27 3.17 -0.91
C GLU A 34 -6.34 2.81 -2.09
N ILE A 35 -6.95 2.40 -3.21
CA ILE A 35 -6.27 1.97 -4.42
C ILE A 35 -6.60 2.88 -5.60
N GLN A 36 -5.63 3.11 -6.48
CA GLN A 36 -5.80 3.83 -7.72
C GLN A 36 -5.51 2.93 -8.92
N TYR A 37 -6.48 2.82 -9.81
CA TYR A 37 -6.37 2.09 -11.06
C TYR A 37 -5.56 2.89 -12.09
N ALA A 38 -4.95 2.20 -13.07
CA ALA A 38 -4.24 2.86 -14.18
C ALA A 38 -5.14 3.77 -15.04
N SER A 39 -6.46 3.63 -14.95
CA SER A 39 -7.45 4.52 -15.56
C SER A 39 -7.55 5.89 -14.86
N GLY A 40 -6.99 6.03 -13.65
CA GLY A 40 -7.14 7.17 -12.76
C GLY A 40 -8.35 7.09 -11.81
N ASP A 41 -9.08 5.98 -11.83
CA ASP A 41 -10.18 5.72 -10.90
C ASP A 41 -9.62 5.33 -9.52
N VAL A 42 -10.29 5.75 -8.44
CA VAL A 42 -9.87 5.49 -7.06
C VAL A 42 -10.98 4.73 -6.34
N GLU A 43 -10.59 3.67 -5.64
CA GLU A 43 -11.49 2.78 -4.91
C GLU A 43 -10.93 2.50 -3.51
N GLU A 44 -11.82 2.32 -2.55
CA GLU A 44 -11.50 1.93 -1.17
C GLU A 44 -11.83 0.46 -0.98
N LEU A 45 -10.89 -0.28 -0.40
CA LEU A 45 -10.99 -1.72 -0.13
C LEU A 45 -10.77 -2.00 1.36
N ASP A 46 -11.63 -2.80 1.96
CA ASP A 46 -11.40 -3.33 3.30
C ASP A 46 -10.30 -4.41 3.31
N ILE A 47 -9.74 -4.71 4.49
CA ILE A 47 -8.76 -5.81 4.65
C ILE A 47 -9.32 -7.16 4.16
N GLU A 48 -10.61 -7.44 4.37
CA GLU A 48 -11.23 -8.68 3.89
C GLU A 48 -11.17 -8.75 2.37
N ASP A 49 -11.59 -7.68 1.71
CA ASP A 49 -11.65 -7.57 0.26
C ASP A 49 -10.25 -7.60 -0.38
N TRP A 50 -9.28 -6.93 0.24
CA TRP A 50 -7.87 -7.02 -0.12
C TRP A 50 -7.36 -8.48 -0.15
N ASN A 51 -7.67 -9.27 0.88
CA ASN A 51 -7.21 -10.66 0.95
C ASN A 51 -7.89 -11.55 -0.11
N GLU A 52 -9.09 -11.20 -0.56
CA GLU A 52 -9.83 -11.95 -1.57
C GLU A 52 -9.48 -11.53 -3.00
N ARG A 53 -9.26 -10.23 -3.25
CA ARG A 53 -9.01 -9.68 -4.58
C ARG A 53 -7.55 -9.73 -5.00
N VAL A 54 -6.60 -9.56 -4.08
CA VAL A 54 -5.18 -9.44 -4.43
C VAL A 54 -4.58 -10.80 -4.78
N ALA A 55 -4.15 -10.95 -6.03
CA ALA A 55 -3.50 -12.16 -6.52
C ALA A 55 -2.00 -12.19 -6.18
N GLY A 56 -1.38 -11.03 -6.03
CA GLY A 56 0.05 -10.91 -5.82
C GLY A 56 0.59 -9.49 -6.06
N PRO A 57 1.88 -9.27 -5.77
CA PRO A 57 2.57 -8.08 -6.27
C PRO A 57 2.46 -8.03 -7.80
N GLY A 58 2.16 -6.84 -8.32
CA GLY A 58 2.04 -6.56 -9.74
C GLY A 58 3.32 -5.91 -10.25
N GLU A 59 3.63 -6.14 -11.53
CA GLU A 59 4.64 -5.33 -12.22
C GLU A 59 3.91 -4.11 -12.78
N PRO A 60 4.41 -2.87 -12.57
CA PRO A 60 3.86 -1.72 -13.27
C PRO A 60 3.98 -2.00 -14.77
N ALA A 61 2.98 -1.58 -15.56
CA ALA A 61 3.13 -1.56 -17.01
C ALA A 61 4.42 -0.80 -17.36
N GLU A 62 5.19 -1.29 -18.34
CA GLU A 62 6.56 -0.85 -18.70
C GLU A 62 6.75 0.68 -18.91
N ASP A 63 5.66 1.45 -18.90
CA ASP A 63 5.62 2.90 -19.13
C ASP A 63 5.42 3.73 -17.83
N TRP A 64 4.97 3.15 -16.70
CA TRP A 64 4.61 3.92 -15.49
C TRP A 64 5.71 3.99 -14.42
N SER A 65 6.67 3.06 -14.44
CA SER A 65 7.84 3.09 -13.55
C SER A 65 8.92 4.10 -13.98
N ALA A 66 8.72 4.82 -15.09
CA ALA A 66 9.72 5.76 -15.61
C ALA A 66 9.85 7.06 -14.77
N GLY A 67 8.95 7.30 -13.80
CA GLY A 67 8.89 8.56 -13.04
C GLY A 67 9.12 8.48 -11.53
N PHE A 68 9.01 7.30 -10.91
CA PHE A 68 9.12 7.16 -9.46
C PHE A 68 10.06 6.00 -9.11
N ASP A 69 11.34 6.34 -8.96
CA ASP A 69 12.28 5.60 -8.13
C ASP A 69 11.77 5.72 -6.67
N LEU A 70 10.78 4.92 -6.32
CA LEU A 70 10.46 4.64 -4.93
C LEU A 70 11.48 3.62 -4.46
N ASP A 71 12.67 4.16 -4.14
CA ASP A 71 13.62 3.58 -3.21
C ASP A 71 12.84 2.80 -2.15
N SER A 72 13.05 1.49 -2.18
CA SER A 72 12.56 0.51 -1.23
C SER A 72 13.16 0.80 0.14
N GLY A 73 12.66 1.85 0.81
CA GLY A 73 12.94 2.21 2.18
C GLY A 73 11.88 1.67 3.14
N VAL A 74 11.42 0.44 2.93
CA VAL A 74 10.63 -0.30 3.93
C VAL A 74 11.56 -0.94 4.95
N GLU A 75 12.37 -0.14 5.63
CA GLU A 75 13.02 -0.56 6.87
C GLU A 75 12.78 0.53 7.92
N ASP A 76 12.24 0.11 9.06
CA ASP A 76 12.03 0.89 10.29
C ASP A 76 10.65 1.54 10.53
N TYR A 77 9.62 0.69 10.64
CA TYR A 77 8.57 0.92 11.64
C TYR A 77 9.10 0.46 13.01
N SER A 78 10.04 1.17 13.62
CA SER A 78 10.40 0.91 15.02
C SER A 78 11.09 2.06 15.75
N ASP A 79 10.58 3.29 15.71
CA ASP A 79 10.85 4.25 16.80
C ASP A 79 9.83 5.41 16.84
N ILE A 80 8.55 5.06 17.06
CA ILE A 80 7.62 6.01 17.68
C ILE A 80 7.94 6.04 19.18
N ASP A 81 9.01 6.74 19.56
CA ASP A 81 9.15 7.24 20.94
C ASP A 81 8.36 8.55 21.06
N ILE A 82 7.06 8.40 21.27
CA ILE A 82 6.23 9.43 21.88
C ILE A 82 6.64 9.63 23.35
N SER A 83 7.82 10.17 23.61
CA SER A 83 8.13 10.74 24.92
C SER A 83 7.71 12.21 24.93
N VAL A 84 6.40 12.43 25.05
CA VAL A 84 5.89 13.69 25.58
C VAL A 84 6.23 13.71 27.08
N ARG A 85 7.44 14.14 27.42
CA ARG A 85 7.80 14.46 28.79
C ARG A 85 8.31 15.89 28.85
N SER A 86 7.38 16.75 29.25
CA SER A 86 7.59 18.06 29.86
C SER A 86 8.78 18.08 30.85
N GLU A 87 9.35 19.28 31.06
CA GLU A 87 10.39 19.69 32.06
C GLU A 87 11.84 19.58 31.53
N ASP A 88 12.77 20.53 31.64
CA ASP A 88 12.90 21.89 32.21
C ASP A 88 14.28 22.42 31.77
N TRP A 89 14.40 23.65 31.23
CA TRP A 89 15.47 24.62 31.53
C TRP A 89 15.17 26.00 30.91
#